data_AF-A0A8J7NGN5-F1
#
_entry.id   AF-A0A8J7NGN5-F1
#
_cell.length_a   1.000
_cell.length_b   1.000
_cell.length_c   1.000
_cell.angle_alpha   90.00
_cell.angle_beta   90.00
_cell.angle_gamma   90.00
#
_symmetry.space_group_name_H-M   'P 1'
#
loop_
_entity.id
_entity.type
_entity.pdbx_description
1 polymer ?
#
loop_
_entity_poly.entity_id
_entity_poly.type
_entity_poly.pdbx_seq_one_letter_code
_entity_poly.pdbx_strand_id
1 'polypeptide(L)' 'QFKEFLGTYNKLTEKCFMDCVKDFTTRDVKQEEIACSESCLQKYLKMTQRISMRFQEYHIQQNEALAAKAGLLGQPR' A
#
# COMPACT_ATOMS: atom_id res chain seq x y z
N GLN A 1 1.28 14.98 6.25
CA GLN A 1 0.05 14.60 5.55
C GLN A 1 0.05 14.96 4.06
N PHE A 2 -0.11 16.22 3.63
CA PHE A 2 -0.22 16.54 2.18
C PHE A 2 1.06 16.23 1.38
N LYS A 3 2.23 16.52 1.95
CA LYS A 3 3.54 16.18 1.35
C LYS A 3 3.71 14.67 1.12
N GLU A 4 3.26 13.85 2.07
CA GLU A 4 3.34 12.38 1.97
C GLU A 4 2.33 11.84 0.94
N PHE A 5 1.15 12.45 0.87
CA PHE A 5 0.18 12.15 -0.16
C PHE A 5 0.77 12.40 -1.56
N LEU A 6 1.36 13.58 -1.80
CA LEU A 6 1.99 13.91 -3.07
C LEU A 6 3.16 12.96 -3.39
N GLY A 7 3.96 12.58 -2.39
CA GLY A 7 5.02 11.59 -2.58
C GLY A 7 4.48 10.22 -3.00
N THR A 8 3.38 9.77 -2.38
CA THR A 8 2.73 8.49 -2.71
C THR A 8 2.06 8.55 -4.07
N TYR A 9 1.40 9.66 -4.40
CA TYR A 9 0.79 9.92 -5.69
C TYR A 9 1.82 9.79 -6.82
N ASN A 10 2.96 10.49 -6.71
CA ASN A 10 4.01 10.43 -7.73
C ASN A 10 4.56 9.01 -7.90
N LYS A 11 4.85 8.31 -6.79
CA LYS A 11 5.35 6.93 -6.81
C LYS A 11 4.37 5.97 -7.49
N LEU A 12 3.08 6.14 -7.24
CA LEU A 12 2.04 5.32 -7.83
C LEU A 12 1.88 5.61 -9.33
N THR A 13 1.85 6.88 -9.70
CA THR A 13 1.78 7.31 -11.10
C THR A 13 2.95 6.75 -11.90
N GLU A 14 4.18 6.87 -11.40
CA GLU A 14 5.38 6.30 -12.04
C GLU A 14 5.25 4.79 -12.21
N LYS A 15 4.86 4.08 -11.14
CA LYS A 15 4.72 2.62 -11.19
C LYS A 15 3.68 2.18 -12.22
N CYS A 16 2.49 2.78 -12.22
CA CYS A 16 1.45 2.40 -13.16
C CYS A 16 1.78 2.79 -14.60
N PHE A 17 2.49 3.90 -14.81
CA PHE A 17 3.00 4.26 -16.12
C PHE A 17 3.96 3.18 -16.66
N MET A 18 4.96 2.80 -15.86
CA MET A 18 5.95 1.79 -16.27
C MET A 18 5.36 0.40 -16.51
N ASP A 19 4.30 0.03 -15.78
CA ASP A 19 3.65 -1.27 -15.93
C ASP A 19 2.63 -1.32 -17.09
N CYS A 20 1.96 -0.19 -17.41
CA CYS A 20 0.79 -0.17 -18.30
C CYS A 20 1.00 0.56 -19.61
N VAL A 21 1.80 1.63 -19.65
CA VAL A 21 2.02 2.42 -20.87
C VAL A 21 3.21 1.83 -21.62
N LYS A 22 2.90 1.14 -22.72
CA LYS A 22 3.84 0.32 -23.47
C LYS A 22 3.84 0.62 -24.96
N ASP A 23 2.81 1.31 -25.44
CA ASP A 23 2.69 1.67 -26.85
C ASP A 23 3.02 3.15 -27.05
N PHE A 24 4.13 3.40 -27.74
CA PHE A 24 4.62 4.75 -28.02
C PHE A 24 4.44 5.15 -29.49
N THR A 25 3.51 4.51 -30.21
CA THR A 25 3.21 4.83 -31.61
C THR A 25 2.25 6.03 -31.78
N THR A 26 1.49 6.36 -30.73
CA THR A 26 0.52 7.46 -30.71
C THR A 26 0.74 8.36 -29.49
N ARG A 27 0.27 9.61 -29.57
CA ARG A 27 0.24 10.51 -28.40
C ARG A 27 -0.95 10.23 -27.48
N ASP A 28 -1.98 9.57 -27.98
CA ASP A 28 -3.16 9.19 -27.23
C ASP A 28 -2.91 7.91 -26.43
N VAL A 29 -3.45 7.85 -25.21
CA VAL A 29 -3.41 6.66 -24.36
C VAL A 29 -4.43 5.65 -24.87
N LYS A 30 -4.00 4.43 -25.18
CA LYS A 30 -4.92 3.41 -25.70
C LYS A 30 -5.89 2.94 -24.62
N GLN A 31 -7.08 2.49 -25.03
CA GLN A 31 -8.10 2.00 -24.10
C GLN A 31 -7.59 0.87 -23.19
N GLU A 32 -6.73 -0.01 -23.72
CA GLU A 32 -6.08 -1.07 -22.93
C GLU A 32 -5.15 -0.52 -21.85
N GLU A 33 -4.40 0.56 -22.13
CA GLU A 33 -3.48 1.20 -21.19
C GLU A 33 -4.26 1.98 -20.12
N ILE A 34 -5.38 2.62 -20.50
CA ILE A 34 -6.32 3.25 -19.55
C ILE A 34 -6.85 2.18 -18.58
N ALA A 35 -7.45 1.10 -19.08
CA ALA A 35 -8.00 0.03 -18.25
C ALA A 35 -6.94 -0.63 -17.34
N CYS A 36 -5.71 -0.81 -17.85
CA CYS A 36 -4.58 -1.29 -17.07
C CYS A 36 -4.23 -0.32 -15.94
N SER A 37 -4.11 0.98 -16.24
CA SER A 37 -3.70 1.99 -15.26
C SER A 37 -4.71 2.15 -14.12
N GLU A 38 -6.02 2.10 -14.42
CA GLU A 38 -7.09 2.09 -13.41
C GLU A 38 -7.01 0.85 -12.52
N SER A 39 -6.82 -0.33 -13.14
CA SER A 39 -6.65 -1.58 -12.42
C SER A 39 -5.38 -1.57 -11.54
N CYS A 40 -4.29 -0.98 -12.02
CA CYS A 40 -3.04 -0.80 -11.29
C CYS A 40 -3.25 0.07 -10.05
N LEU A 41 -3.90 1.22 -10.18
CA LEU A 41 -4.25 2.11 -9.09
C LEU A 41 -5.08 1.37 -8.02
N GLN A 42 -6.17 0.73 -8.43
CA GLN A 42 -7.05 -0.02 -7.52
C GLN A 42 -6.32 -1.15 -6.80
N LYS A 43 -5.49 -1.91 -7.52
CA LYS A 43 -4.69 -3.01 -6.97
C LYS A 43 -3.66 -2.48 -5.97
N TYR A 44 -2.97 -1.39 -6.27
CA TYR A 44 -1.98 -0.80 -5.38
C TYR A 44 -2.58 -0.30 -4.08
N LEU A 45 -3.73 0.39 -4.14
CA LEU A 45 -4.42 0.88 -2.95
C LEU A 45 -4.89 -0.27 -2.05
N LYS A 46 -5.55 -1.28 -2.63
CA LYS A 46 -6.00 -2.48 -1.90
C LYS A 46 -4.83 -3.26 -1.30
N MET A 47 -3.73 -3.39 -2.06
CA MET A 47 -2.50 -4.02 -1.58
C MET A 47 -1.91 -3.25 -0.39
N THR A 48 -1.77 -1.94 -0.52
CA THR A 48 -1.22 -1.07 0.55
C THR A 48 -2.06 -1.17 1.82
N GLN A 49 -3.40 -1.14 1.69
CA GLN A 49 -4.31 -1.33 2.83
C GLN A 49 -4.12 -2.71 3.48
N ARG A 50 -4.02 -3.77 2.68
CA ARG A 50 -3.81 -5.14 3.18
C ARG A 50 -2.47 -5.28 3.90
N ILE A 51 -1.41 -4.72 3.35
CA ILE A 51 -0.08 -4.70 3.98
C ILE A 51 -0.15 -3.94 5.31
N SER A 52 -0.80 -2.77 5.34
CA SER A 52 -0.96 -1.97 6.57
C SER A 52 -1.67 -2.76 7.67
N MET A 53 -2.73 -3.51 7.34
CA MET A 53 -3.43 -4.35 8.33
C MET A 53 -2.50 -5.41 8.92
N ARG A 54 -1.75 -6.14 8.07
CA ARG A 54 -0.83 -7.20 8.55
C ARG A 54 0.33 -6.64 9.36
N PHE A 55 0.81 -5.46 8.97
CA PHE A 55 1.85 -4.75 9.71
C PHE A 55 1.35 -4.34 11.10
N GLN A 56 0.14 -3.82 11.21
CA GLN A 56 -0.49 -3.49 12.49
C GLN A 56 -0.69 -4.73 13.38
N GLU A 57 -1.21 -5.83 12.82
CA GLU A 57 -1.34 -7.11 13.54
C GLU A 57 0.00 -7.55 14.15
N TYR A 58 1.07 -7.50 13.36
CA TYR A 58 2.41 -7.88 13.81
C TYR A 58 2.95 -6.95 14.91
N HIS A 59 2.72 -5.64 14.80
CA HIS A 59 3.09 -4.68 15.84
C HIS A 59 2.35 -4.91 17.16
N ILE A 60 1.06 -5.24 17.11
CA ILE A 60 0.27 -5.56 18.31
C ILE A 60 0.84 -6.79 19.01
N GLN A 61 1.10 -7.88 18.27
CA GLN A 61 1.67 -9.11 18.85
C GLN A 61 3.02 -8.87 19.53
N GLN A 62 3.89 -8.05 18.93
CA GLN A 62 5.16 -7.69 19.56
C GLN A 62 4.95 -6.90 20.86
N ASN A 63 4.03 -5.92 20.85
CA ASN A 63 3.74 -5.12 22.03
C ASN A 63 3.13 -5.96 23.16
N GLU A 64 2.25 -6.90 22.84
CA GLU A 64 1.69 -7.87 23.81
C GLU A 64 2.78 -8.75 24.41
N ALA A 65 3.70 -9.27 23.58
CA ALA A 65 4.83 -10.07 24.06
C ALA A 65 5.77 -9.26 24.96
N LEU A 66 6.00 -7.98 24.65
CA LEU A 66 6.76 -7.06 25.49
C LEU A 66 6.04 -6.75 26.80
N ALA A 67 4.73 -6.52 26.78
CA ALA A 67 3.90 -6.29 27.96
C ALA A 67 3.86 -7.52 28.88
N ALA A 68 3.81 -8.73 28.31
CA ALA A 68 3.92 -9.99 29.05
C ALA A 68 5.26 -10.10 29.76
N LYS A 69 6.37 -9.83 29.06
CA LYS A 69 7.73 -9.84 29.64
C LYS A 69 7.92 -8.78 30.72
N ALA A 70 7.24 -7.64 30.60
CA ALA A 70 7.27 -6.56 31.59
C ALA A 70 6.37 -6.83 32.83
N GLY A 71 5.65 -7.96 32.88
CA GLY A 71 4.77 -8.29 34.01
C GLY A 71 3.52 -7.41 34.11
N LEU A 72 3.18 -6.66 33.06
CA LEU A 72 2.03 -5.74 33.01
C LEU A 72 0.72 -6.46 32.66
N LEU A 73 0.79 -7.67 32.10
CA LEU A 73 -0.35 -8.57 31.94
C LEU A 73 -0.59 -9.30 33.26
N GLY A 74 -1.38 -8.66 34.13
CA GLY A 74 -1.73 -9.15 35.45
C GLY A 74 -2.42 -10.51 35.43
N GLN A 75 -1.93 -11.38 36.30
CA GLN A 75 -2.44 -12.70 36.68
C GLN A 75 -3.97 -12.69 36.86
N PRO A 76 -4.74 -13.62 36.25
CA PRO A 76 -6.11 -13.82 36.67
C PRO A 76 -6.08 -14.36 38.11
N ARG A 77 -6.76 -13.65 39.02
CA ARG A 77 -7.24 -14.29 40.25
C ARG A 77 -8.37 -15.24 39.90
#